data_AF-A0A376FIL8-F1
#
_entry.id   AF-A0A376FIL8-F1
#
_cell.length_a   1.000
_cell.length_b   1.000
_cell.length_c   1.000
_cell.angle_alpha   90.00
_cell.angle_beta   90.00
_cell.angle_gamma   90.00
#
_symmetry.space_group_name_H-M   'P 1'
#
loop_
_entity.id
_entity.type
_entity.pdbx_description
1 polymer ?
#
loop_
_entity_poly.entity_id
_entity_poly.type
_entity_poly.pdbx_seq_one_letter_code
_entity_poly.pdbx_strand_id
1 'polypeptide(L)'
;MAELVEQMMGLSWSRITPPETTAPKAMREARTCYDHLAGTVAVLIYDFMQAEGWLEADGSALTLYGREQFLKLGVSLSAHPRRKACCACLDWSERRFHLGGEAGAALLIHLESKGWIQRVAGYREVVVTASGKSAVQRFFSS
;
A
#
# COMPACT_ATOMS: atom_id res chain seq x y z
N MET A 1 -7.90 -50.26 26.21
CA MET A 1 -8.59 -49.01 25.82
C MET A 1 -7.75 -48.36 24.73
N ALA A 2 -8.17 -48.49 23.46
CA ALA A 2 -7.66 -47.85 22.23
C ALA A 2 -6.14 -48.03 21.94
N GLU A 3 -5.63 -48.76 20.94
CA GLU A 3 -5.93 -48.83 19.50
C GLU A 3 -6.05 -47.48 18.77
N LEU A 4 -5.27 -47.34 17.68
CA LEU A 4 -5.28 -46.31 16.62
C LEU A 4 -4.63 -44.94 17.00
N VAL A 5 -3.59 -44.40 16.36
CA VAL A 5 -3.07 -44.52 14.98
C VAL A 5 -1.57 -44.15 14.99
N GLU A 6 -0.74 -45.04 14.44
CA GLU A 6 0.59 -44.71 13.91
C GLU A 6 0.47 -43.85 12.64
N GLN A 7 1.53 -43.12 12.32
CA GLN A 7 1.82 -42.44 11.05
C GLN A 7 1.10 -41.12 10.80
N MET A 8 1.88 -40.03 10.78
CA MET A 8 2.05 -39.20 9.58
C MET A 8 3.28 -38.29 9.75
N MET A 9 4.46 -38.90 9.73
CA MET A 9 5.61 -38.26 9.11
C MET A 9 5.36 -38.22 7.59
N GLY A 10 5.62 -37.09 6.94
CA GLY A 10 5.86 -37.08 5.49
C GLY A 10 5.02 -36.15 4.64
N LEU A 11 4.36 -35.12 5.18
CA LEU A 11 3.99 -34.00 4.33
C LEU A 11 5.25 -33.17 4.07
N SER A 12 5.93 -33.46 2.95
CA SER A 12 6.75 -32.43 2.34
C SER A 12 5.81 -31.26 2.08
N TRP A 13 6.01 -30.15 2.79
CA TRP A 13 5.51 -28.86 2.35
C TRP A 13 6.28 -28.55 1.07
N SER A 14 5.91 -29.20 -0.04
CA SER A 14 6.16 -28.70 -1.38
C SER A 14 5.69 -27.25 -1.29
N ARG A 15 6.64 -26.30 -1.43
CA ARG A 15 6.37 -24.87 -1.33
C ARG A 15 5.09 -24.61 -2.11
N ILE A 16 3.98 -24.39 -1.42
CA ILE A 16 2.71 -24.10 -2.06
C ILE A 16 2.95 -22.72 -2.67
N THR A 17 3.31 -22.69 -3.94
CA THR A 17 3.43 -21.44 -4.67
C THR A 17 2.06 -20.79 -4.57
N PRO A 18 1.95 -19.57 -3.99
CA PRO A 18 0.68 -18.89 -3.92
C PRO A 18 0.08 -18.81 -5.33
N PRO A 19 -1.23 -19.05 -5.50
CA PRO A 19 -1.84 -18.94 -6.81
C PRO A 19 -1.59 -17.53 -7.37
N GLU A 20 -1.18 -17.46 -8.64
CA GLU A 20 -1.02 -16.18 -9.32
C GLU A 20 -2.36 -15.44 -9.32
N THR A 21 -2.29 -14.13 -9.05
CA THR A 21 -3.49 -13.29 -8.99
C THR A 21 -4.15 -13.18 -10.37
N THR A 22 -5.45 -13.51 -10.43
CA THR A 22 -6.26 -13.44 -11.66
C THR A 22 -6.78 -12.04 -11.96
N ALA A 23 -6.43 -11.02 -11.15
CA ALA A 23 -6.93 -9.68 -11.42
C ALA A 23 -6.36 -9.08 -12.71
N PRO A 24 -7.18 -8.26 -13.38
CA PRO A 24 -6.73 -7.44 -14.50
C PRO A 24 -5.48 -6.64 -14.15
N LYS A 25 -4.57 -6.51 -15.11
CA LYS A 25 -3.29 -5.82 -14.93
C LYS A 25 -3.46 -4.40 -14.38
N ALA A 26 -4.44 -3.65 -14.87
CA ALA A 26 -4.68 -2.28 -14.43
C ALA A 26 -5.08 -2.20 -12.95
N MET A 27 -5.91 -3.14 -12.48
CA MET A 27 -6.28 -3.24 -11.05
C MET A 27 -5.11 -3.64 -10.15
N ARG A 28 -4.12 -4.35 -10.70
CA ARG A 28 -2.86 -4.64 -10.00
C ARG A 28 -1.93 -3.44 -9.97
N GLU A 29 -1.82 -2.67 -11.06
CA GLU A 29 -0.97 -1.47 -11.14
C GLU A 29 -1.37 -0.43 -10.10
N ALA A 30 -2.64 -0.01 -10.11
CA ALA A 30 -3.17 0.93 -9.12
C ALA A 30 -4.70 0.84 -8.97
N ARG A 31 -5.17 0.94 -7.73
CA ARG A 31 -6.60 0.96 -7.39
C ARG A 31 -6.84 1.65 -6.06
N THR A 32 -8.09 1.88 -5.70
CA THR A 32 -8.47 2.23 -4.33
C THR A 32 -8.66 0.98 -3.47
N CYS A 33 -8.05 0.96 -2.28
CA CYS A 33 -8.45 0.11 -1.16
C CYS A 33 -9.28 0.97 -0.22
N TYR A 34 -10.60 0.94 -0.41
CA TYR A 34 -11.52 1.91 0.19
C TYR A 34 -11.18 3.35 -0.21
N ASP A 35 -10.51 4.09 0.65
CA ASP A 35 -10.21 5.52 0.52
C ASP A 35 -8.72 5.84 0.41
N HIS A 36 -7.86 4.83 0.23
CA HIS A 36 -6.43 5.00 0.02
C HIS A 36 -5.94 4.19 -1.19
N LEU A 37 -4.74 4.51 -1.69
CA LEU A 37 -4.17 3.87 -2.87
C LEU A 37 -3.65 2.46 -2.53
N ALA A 38 -3.83 1.53 -3.46
CA ALA A 38 -3.36 0.16 -3.42
C ALA A 38 -2.85 -0.28 -4.81
N GLY A 39 -2.29 -1.48 -4.90
CA GLY A 39 -1.62 -1.99 -6.09
C GLY A 39 -0.11 -1.71 -6.09
N THR A 40 0.56 -2.13 -7.16
CA THR A 40 2.02 -2.06 -7.32
C THR A 40 2.57 -0.67 -7.00
N VAL A 41 1.94 0.39 -7.50
CA VAL A 41 2.41 1.76 -7.26
C VAL A 41 2.30 2.16 -5.79
N ALA A 42 1.23 1.76 -5.10
CA ALA A 42 1.07 2.07 -3.68
C ALA A 42 2.08 1.33 -2.80
N VAL A 43 2.38 0.08 -3.15
CA VAL A 43 3.41 -0.73 -2.47
C VAL A 43 4.80 -0.12 -2.68
N LEU A 44 5.15 0.30 -3.89
CA LEU A 44 6.43 0.96 -4.17
C LEU A 44 6.61 2.23 -3.33
N ILE A 45 5.57 3.07 -3.25
CA ILE A 45 5.58 4.28 -2.41
C ILE A 45 5.77 3.91 -0.94
N TYR A 46 5.06 2.89 -0.45
CA TYR A 46 5.15 2.44 0.93
C TYR A 46 6.54 1.89 1.27
N ASP A 47 7.13 1.10 0.39
CA ASP A 47 8.48 0.55 0.57
C ASP A 47 9.52 1.67 0.70
N PHE A 48 9.44 2.68 -0.17
CA PHE A 48 10.29 3.86 -0.08
C PHE A 48 10.11 4.57 1.26
N MET A 49 8.87 4.83 1.67
CA MET A 49 8.59 5.46 2.96
C MET A 49 9.16 4.66 4.14
N GLN A 50 9.11 3.33 4.08
CA GLN A 50 9.70 2.48 5.11
C GLN A 50 11.23 2.56 5.10
N ALA A 51 11.85 2.47 3.92
CA ALA A 51 13.30 2.51 3.75
C ALA A 51 13.91 3.86 4.18
N GLU A 52 13.21 4.96 3.91
CA GLU A 52 13.63 6.32 4.24
C GLU A 52 13.22 6.77 5.65
N GLY A 53 12.63 5.88 6.47
CA GLY A 53 12.27 6.18 7.86
C GLY A 53 11.10 7.15 8.05
N TRP A 54 10.18 7.22 7.08
CA TRP A 54 8.96 8.03 7.20
C TRP A 54 7.93 7.35 8.10
N LEU A 55 8.00 6.02 8.21
CA LEU A 55 7.10 5.19 8.97
C LEU A 55 7.83 4.53 10.14
N GLU A 56 7.12 4.30 11.23
CA GLU A 56 7.58 3.38 12.28
C GLU A 56 7.84 1.99 11.69
N ALA A 57 8.69 1.19 12.33
CA ALA A 57 9.13 -0.10 11.78
C ALA A 57 7.97 -1.11 11.54
N ASP A 58 6.89 -0.99 12.30
CA ASP A 58 5.68 -1.81 12.15
C ASP A 58 4.60 -1.16 11.24
N GLY A 59 4.90 0.02 10.68
CA GLY A 59 3.99 0.77 9.81
C GLY A 59 2.76 1.33 10.53
N SER A 60 2.71 1.31 11.87
CA SER A 60 1.55 1.74 12.66
C SER A 60 1.37 3.26 12.71
N ALA A 61 2.46 4.02 12.50
CA ALA A 61 2.47 5.48 12.56
C ALA A 61 3.48 6.08 11.57
N LEU A 62 3.29 7.37 11.27
CA LEU A 62 4.33 8.21 10.69
C LEU A 62 5.28 8.68 11.80
N THR A 63 6.58 8.64 11.52
CA THR A 63 7.60 9.28 12.36
C THR A 63 7.45 10.80 12.30
N LEU A 64 8.14 11.53 13.20
CA LEU A 64 8.22 13.00 13.10
C LEU A 64 8.79 13.43 11.74
N TYR A 65 9.87 12.76 11.30
CA TYR A 65 10.47 12.99 9.99
C TYR A 65 9.47 12.73 8.85
N GLY A 66 8.74 11.61 8.88
CA GLY A 66 7.73 11.31 7.87
C GLY A 66 6.64 12.37 7.76
N ARG A 67 6.19 12.91 8.90
CA ARG A 67 5.21 14.03 8.90
C ARG A 67 5.76 15.28 8.22
N GLU A 68 7.03 15.62 8.46
CA GLU A 68 7.68 16.73 7.77
C GLU A 68 7.79 16.49 6.27
N GLN A 69 8.09 15.26 5.84
CA GLN A 69 8.16 14.92 4.41
C GLN A 69 6.79 15.00 3.73
N PHE A 70 5.72 14.56 4.40
CA PHE A 70 4.35 14.76 3.93
C PHE A 70 4.04 16.24 3.71
N LEU A 71 4.41 17.10 4.68
CA LEU A 71 4.24 18.55 4.55
C LEU A 71 5.06 19.13 3.39
N LYS A 72 6.31 18.70 3.21
CA LYS A 72 7.17 19.12 2.08
C LYS A 72 6.61 18.71 0.71
N LEU A 73 5.97 17.53 0.63
CA LEU A 73 5.24 17.11 -0.57
C LEU A 73 3.96 17.94 -0.80
N GLY A 74 3.47 18.66 0.21
CA GLY A 74 2.20 19.38 0.16
C GLY A 74 1.00 18.51 0.53
N VAL A 75 1.22 17.42 1.26
CA VAL A 75 0.17 16.58 1.85
C VAL A 75 -0.12 17.09 3.25
N SER A 76 -1.30 17.66 3.45
CA SER A 76 -1.74 18.10 4.77
C SER A 76 -2.30 16.91 5.56
N LEU A 77 -1.78 16.69 6.76
CA LEU A 77 -2.24 15.66 7.69
C LEU A 77 -3.04 16.31 8.81
N SER A 78 -4.06 15.62 9.31
CA SER A 78 -4.80 16.11 10.47
C SER A 78 -3.93 16.04 11.73
N ALA A 79 -3.92 17.13 12.50
CA ALA A 79 -3.32 17.12 13.84
C ALA A 79 -4.10 16.21 14.82
N HIS A 80 -5.39 16.01 14.57
CA HIS A 80 -6.29 15.22 15.42
C HIS A 80 -7.11 14.26 14.55
N PRO A 81 -6.52 13.15 14.07
CA PRO A 81 -7.22 12.23 13.19
C PRO A 81 -8.32 11.48 13.94
N ARG A 82 -9.54 11.43 13.38
CA ARG A 82 -10.69 10.71 13.96
C ARG A 82 -10.64 9.19 13.79
N ARG A 83 -9.55 8.69 13.22
CA ARG A 83 -9.26 7.28 12.91
C ARG A 83 -7.74 7.07 13.03
N LYS A 84 -7.26 5.85 12.79
CA LYS A 84 -5.82 5.58 12.77
C LYS A 84 -5.10 6.55 11.82
N ALA A 85 -4.08 7.24 12.33
CA ALA A 85 -3.28 8.20 11.57
C ALA A 85 -2.59 7.53 10.38
N CYS A 86 -2.12 6.31 10.58
CA CYS A 86 -1.46 5.46 9.59
C CYS A 86 -1.78 4.00 9.90
N CYS A 87 -1.71 3.12 8.90
CA CYS A 87 -1.57 1.70 9.12
C CYS A 87 -0.93 1.00 7.92
N ALA A 88 -0.20 -0.08 8.17
CA ALA A 88 0.22 -1.03 7.15
C ALA A 88 -1.00 -1.84 6.67
N CYS A 89 -1.54 -1.51 5.49
CA CYS A 89 -2.67 -2.23 4.91
C CYS A 89 -2.17 -3.27 3.91
N LEU A 90 -2.61 -4.52 4.04
CA LEU A 90 -2.11 -5.62 3.22
C LEU A 90 -2.74 -5.59 1.82
N ASP A 91 -1.91 -5.42 0.79
CA ASP A 91 -2.31 -5.57 -0.59
C ASP A 91 -2.56 -7.05 -0.92
N TRP A 92 -3.78 -7.39 -1.29
CA TRP A 92 -4.12 -8.78 -1.61
C TRP A 92 -3.45 -9.27 -2.92
N SER A 93 -3.19 -8.37 -3.89
CA SER A 93 -2.59 -8.73 -5.18
C SER A 93 -1.07 -8.81 -5.13
N GLU A 94 -0.43 -7.91 -4.38
CA GLU A 94 1.03 -7.84 -4.24
C GLU A 94 1.53 -8.64 -3.03
N ARG A 95 0.64 -8.96 -2.07
CA ARG A 95 0.97 -9.59 -0.77
C ARG A 95 1.98 -8.79 0.04
N ARG A 96 1.94 -7.47 -0.09
CA ARG A 96 2.84 -6.49 0.54
C ARG A 96 2.02 -5.33 1.10
N PHE A 97 2.61 -4.53 1.98
CA PHE A 97 1.89 -3.43 2.60
C PHE A 97 1.83 -2.19 1.71
N HIS A 98 0.72 -1.48 1.79
CA HIS A 98 0.54 -0.12 1.28
C HIS A 98 0.01 0.79 2.40
N LEU A 99 0.13 2.10 2.19
CA LEU A 99 -0.24 3.09 3.19
C LEU A 99 -1.77 3.18 3.35
N GLY A 100 -2.26 2.88 4.55
CA GLY A 100 -3.65 3.07 4.95
C GLY A 100 -3.83 4.17 6.00
N GLY A 101 -5.05 4.29 6.52
CA GLY A 101 -5.41 5.27 7.54
C GLY A 101 -5.58 6.68 6.99
N GLU A 102 -5.48 7.68 7.87
CA GLU A 102 -5.62 9.09 7.49
C GLU A 102 -4.53 9.54 6.50
N ALA A 103 -3.28 9.15 6.73
CA ALA A 103 -2.16 9.43 5.83
C ALA A 103 -2.36 8.83 4.43
N GLY A 104 -2.84 7.59 4.34
CA GLY A 104 -3.13 6.94 3.05
C GLY A 104 -4.20 7.68 2.24
N ALA A 105 -5.25 8.16 2.90
CA ALA A 105 -6.31 8.92 2.24
C ALA A 105 -5.88 10.34 1.87
N ALA A 106 -5.14 11.03 2.76
CA ALA A 106 -4.58 12.34 2.47
C ALA A 106 -3.64 12.29 1.26
N LEU A 107 -2.80 11.25 1.18
CA LEU A 107 -1.94 11.02 0.03
C LEU A 107 -2.75 10.77 -1.24
N LEU A 108 -3.77 9.90 -1.20
CA LEU A 108 -4.63 9.64 -2.36
C LEU A 108 -5.25 10.94 -2.90
N ILE A 109 -5.83 11.76 -2.02
CA ILE A 109 -6.42 13.07 -2.38
C ILE A 109 -5.36 13.98 -3.01
N HIS A 110 -4.17 14.03 -2.42
CA HIS A 110 -3.08 14.86 -2.93
C HIS A 110 -2.68 14.43 -4.36
N LEU A 111 -2.41 13.13 -4.57
CA LEU A 111 -2.02 12.61 -5.88
C LEU A 111 -3.08 12.91 -6.96
N GLU A 112 -4.35 12.77 -6.60
CA GLU A 112 -5.49 13.09 -7.46
C GLU A 112 -5.57 14.59 -7.77
N SER A 113 -5.39 15.46 -6.75
CA SER A 113 -5.39 16.91 -6.92
C SER A 113 -4.27 17.43 -7.84
N LYS A 114 -3.15 16.70 -7.90
CA LYS A 114 -2.01 17.00 -8.79
C LYS A 114 -2.20 16.45 -10.21
N GLY A 115 -3.26 15.69 -10.47
CA GLY A 115 -3.45 14.98 -11.74
C GLY A 115 -2.43 13.87 -11.98
N TRP A 116 -1.76 13.38 -10.93
CA TRP A 116 -0.80 12.27 -11.01
C TRP A 116 -1.52 10.92 -11.08
N ILE A 117 -2.72 10.87 -10.55
CA ILE A 117 -3.63 9.74 -10.69
C ILE A 117 -5.01 10.22 -11.10
N GLN A 118 -5.78 9.33 -11.72
CA GLN A 118 -7.18 9.55 -12.07
C GLN A 118 -7.99 8.31 -11.71
N ARG A 119 -9.06 8.48 -10.92
CA ARG A 119 -9.99 7.38 -10.64
C ARG A 119 -10.87 7.09 -11.85
N VAL A 120 -11.17 5.81 -12.07
CA VAL A 120 -12.13 5.39 -13.08
C VAL A 120 -13.53 5.40 -12.47
N ALA A 121 -14.43 6.23 -13.01
CA ALA A 121 -15.78 6.38 -12.47
C ALA A 121 -16.55 5.05 -12.46
N GLY A 122 -17.14 4.69 -11.30
CA GLY A 122 -17.86 3.43 -11.12
C GLY A 122 -16.98 2.21 -10.84
N TYR A 123 -15.65 2.36 -10.85
CA TYR A 123 -14.71 1.27 -10.60
C TYR A 123 -13.71 1.66 -9.50
N ARG A 124 -13.00 0.65 -8.98
CA ARG A 124 -11.90 0.86 -8.03
C ARG A 124 -10.57 1.16 -8.71
N GLU A 125 -10.49 0.99 -10.03
CA GLU A 125 -9.28 1.20 -10.79
C GLU A 125 -8.83 2.66 -10.73
N VAL A 126 -7.52 2.84 -10.65
CA VAL A 126 -6.87 4.15 -10.66
C VAL A 126 -5.84 4.13 -11.78
N VAL A 127 -5.93 5.09 -12.70
CA VAL A 127 -4.95 5.27 -13.76
C VAL A 127 -3.83 6.17 -13.23
N VAL A 128 -2.59 5.69 -13.31
CA VAL A 128 -1.41 6.52 -13.05
C VAL A 128 -1.02 7.23 -14.34
N THR A 129 -1.08 8.56 -14.34
CA THR A 129 -0.80 9.38 -15.52
C THR A 129 0.68 9.39 -15.84
N ALA A 130 1.06 9.87 -17.03
CA ALA A 130 2.48 10.02 -17.39
C ALA A 130 3.23 10.94 -16.41
N SER A 131 2.61 12.07 -16.03
CA SER A 131 3.17 12.97 -15.02
C SER A 131 3.23 12.33 -13.63
N GLY A 132 2.26 11.47 -13.29
CA GLY A 132 2.29 10.69 -12.05
C GLY A 132 3.42 9.69 -11.99
N LYS A 133 3.72 8.99 -13.09
CA LYS A 133 4.88 8.09 -13.17
C LYS A 133 6.20 8.84 -12.94
N SER A 134 6.37 9.99 -13.58
CA SER A 134 7.53 10.86 -13.36
C SER A 134 7.58 11.41 -11.94
N ALA A 135 6.44 11.74 -11.33
CA ALA A 135 6.39 12.22 -9.95
C ALA A 135 6.77 11.13 -8.95
N VAL A 136 6.29 9.89 -9.14
CA VAL A 136 6.68 8.75 -8.31
C VAL A 136 8.19 8.52 -8.37
N GLN A 137 8.77 8.55 -9.58
CA GLN A 137 10.23 8.49 -9.78
C GLN A 137 11.01 9.70 -9.26
N ARG A 138 10.34 10.80 -8.94
CA ARG A 138 11.01 12.00 -8.42
C ARG A 138 11.00 12.02 -6.89
N PHE A 139 9.91 11.56 -6.29
CA PHE A 139 9.63 11.74 -4.87
C PHE A 139 9.72 10.45 -4.06
N PHE A 140 9.62 9.28 -4.70
CA PHE A 140 9.51 7.98 -4.04
C PHE A 140 10.44 6.92 -4.64
N SER A 141 11.58 7.35 -5.16
CA SER A 141 12.66 6.45 -5.59
C SER A 141 13.98 6.94 -5.02
N SER A 142 14.77 5.98 -4.53
CA SER A 142 16.14 6.20 -4.07
C SER A 142 17.11 6.42 -5.22
#